data_AF-A0A6B0SPV4-F1
#
_entry.id   AF-A0A6B0SPV4-F1
#
_cell.length_a   1.000
_cell.length_b   1.000
_cell.length_c   1.000
_cell.angle_alpha   90.00
_cell.angle_beta   90.00
_cell.angle_gamma   90.00
#
_symmetry.space_group_name_H-M   'P 1'
#
loop_
_entity.id
_entity.type
_entity.pdbx_description
1 polymer ?
#
loop_
_entity_poly.entity_id
_entity_poly.type
_entity_poly.pdbx_seq_one_letter_code
_entity_poly.pdbx_strand_id
1 'polypeptide(L)'
;MNVTVHGPADGEPLWFVMGWGNTPEQPAVRWLLDELADAGFRTRAVEIPTNVRRFEDEYLDPLAAAVDDGPTVDRVLSHSTGGLIAAHAIDDGVLSGRAVHLSPWWGLHPSQRILFRVLGLLPTGRELISVESDRETLGDLAEPTAREPNGLAPSFMREIRRAQSSLPAARDEEVAFCTLTDGLVGVDAIGERLPADRIRLYDGGHECFASPGRTAVVADAVAALREGPSALGE
;
A
#
# COMPACT_ATOMS: atom_id res chain seq x y z
N MET A 1 10.80 -6.32 9.22
CA MET A 1 10.56 -5.77 7.86
C MET A 1 11.72 -6.20 6.97
N ASN A 2 11.45 -6.59 5.72
CA ASN A 2 12.48 -7.01 4.76
C ASN A 2 12.53 -6.00 3.61
N VAL A 3 13.75 -5.61 3.19
CA VAL A 3 13.95 -4.63 2.12
C VAL A 3 14.79 -5.26 1.02
N THR A 4 14.25 -5.21 -0.21
CA THR A 4 14.95 -5.66 -1.41
C THR A 4 15.10 -4.49 -2.38
N VAL A 5 16.13 -4.53 -3.23
CA VAL A 5 16.43 -3.44 -4.18
C VAL A 5 16.27 -3.97 -5.60
N HIS A 6 15.50 -3.24 -6.41
CA HIS A 6 15.18 -3.59 -7.80
C HIS A 6 15.51 -2.42 -8.73
N GLY A 7 15.80 -2.72 -9.99
CA GLY A 7 16.15 -1.72 -11.01
C GLY A 7 17.64 -1.35 -11.07
N PRO A 8 17.98 -0.40 -11.97
CA PRO A 8 19.37 -0.06 -12.27
C PRO A 8 20.08 0.63 -11.10
N ALA A 9 21.39 0.44 -10.98
CA ALA A 9 22.17 0.96 -9.85
C ALA A 9 22.21 2.51 -9.78
N ASP A 10 22.10 3.15 -10.94
CA ASP A 10 22.05 4.60 -11.18
C ASP A 10 20.61 5.12 -11.33
N GLY A 11 19.59 4.27 -11.10
CA GLY A 11 18.20 4.69 -11.13
C GLY A 11 17.82 5.65 -10.01
N GLU A 12 16.74 6.40 -10.23
CA GLU A 12 16.22 7.37 -9.27
C GLU A 12 15.68 6.65 -8.02
N PRO A 13 16.04 7.08 -6.79
CA PRO A 13 15.57 6.43 -5.57
C PRO A 13 14.04 6.43 -5.45
N LEU A 14 13.47 5.25 -5.21
CA LEU A 14 12.04 5.07 -4.95
C LEU A 14 11.86 4.10 -3.78
N TRP A 15 11.02 4.47 -2.82
CA TRP A 15 10.62 3.57 -1.74
C TRP A 15 9.24 3.00 -2.04
N PHE A 16 9.09 1.67 -2.06
CA PHE A 16 7.80 1.01 -2.26
C PHE A 16 7.38 0.25 -1.00
N VAL A 17 6.39 0.77 -0.28
CA VAL A 17 5.80 0.10 0.89
C VAL A 17 4.64 -0.80 0.43
N MET A 18 4.88 -2.11 0.43
CA MET A 18 3.96 -3.09 -0.16
C MET A 18 2.70 -3.31 0.68
N GLY A 19 1.68 -3.88 0.05
CA GLY A 19 0.45 -4.32 0.69
C GLY A 19 0.65 -5.52 1.62
N TRP A 20 -0.38 -5.80 2.41
CA TRP A 20 -0.39 -6.95 3.32
C TRP A 20 -0.25 -8.26 2.53
N GLY A 21 0.72 -9.08 2.90
CA GLY A 21 0.95 -10.38 2.27
C GLY A 21 1.61 -10.33 0.89
N ASN A 22 1.86 -9.15 0.32
CA ASN A 22 2.63 -8.99 -0.91
C ASN A 22 4.13 -9.29 -0.69
N THR A 23 4.77 -9.90 -1.68
CA THR A 23 6.22 -10.12 -1.70
C THR A 23 6.78 -9.84 -3.09
N PRO A 24 8.07 -9.47 -3.23
CA PRO A 24 8.68 -9.16 -4.52
C PRO A 24 8.65 -10.34 -5.51
N GLU A 25 8.54 -11.57 -5.02
CA GLU A 25 8.52 -12.78 -5.84
C GLU A 25 7.16 -13.04 -6.48
N GLN A 26 6.09 -12.42 -6.01
CA GLN A 26 4.76 -12.62 -6.57
C GLN A 26 4.70 -12.05 -8.00
N PRO A 27 4.10 -12.76 -8.98
CA PRO A 27 4.15 -12.36 -10.39
C PRO A 27 3.67 -10.92 -10.65
N ALA A 28 2.58 -10.50 -10.01
CA ALA A 28 2.02 -9.16 -10.19
C ALA A 28 2.91 -8.06 -9.56
N VAL A 29 3.46 -8.32 -8.37
CA VAL A 29 4.40 -7.41 -7.69
C VAL A 29 5.72 -7.31 -8.47
N ARG A 30 6.25 -8.45 -8.95
CA ARG A 30 7.45 -8.49 -9.77
C ARG A 30 7.27 -7.70 -11.06
N TRP A 31 6.14 -7.90 -11.74
CA TRP A 31 5.80 -7.12 -12.92
C TRP A 31 5.80 -5.61 -12.61
N LEU A 32 5.19 -5.17 -11.50
CA LEU A 32 5.24 -3.76 -11.10
C LEU A 32 6.68 -3.27 -10.86
N LEU A 33 7.52 -4.07 -10.19
CA LEU A 33 8.92 -3.73 -9.94
C LEU A 33 9.74 -3.63 -11.23
N ASP A 34 9.47 -4.50 -12.21
CA ASP A 34 10.09 -4.47 -13.53
C ASP A 34 9.67 -3.19 -14.29
N GLU A 35 8.39 -2.82 -14.28
CA GLU A 35 7.92 -1.58 -14.94
C GLU A 35 8.50 -0.32 -14.27
N LEU A 36 8.66 -0.31 -12.95
CA LEU A 36 9.33 0.78 -12.24
C LEU A 36 10.82 0.86 -12.60
N ALA A 37 11.48 -0.28 -12.74
CA ALA A 37 12.87 -0.36 -13.17
C ALA A 37 13.05 0.14 -14.61
N ASP A 38 12.16 -0.25 -15.52
CA ASP A 38 12.12 0.21 -16.92
C ASP A 38 11.84 1.72 -17.01
N ALA A 39 11.05 2.25 -16.07
CA ALA A 39 10.84 3.68 -15.90
C ALA A 39 12.06 4.42 -15.28
N GLY A 40 13.17 3.72 -14.99
CA GLY A 40 14.41 4.30 -14.49
C GLY A 40 14.49 4.46 -12.97
N PHE A 41 13.58 3.85 -12.20
CA PHE A 41 13.66 3.88 -10.74
C PHE A 41 14.53 2.77 -10.17
N ARG A 42 15.26 3.11 -9.10
CA ARG A 42 15.90 2.15 -8.22
C ARG A 42 15.02 1.96 -6.98
N THR A 43 14.19 0.93 -7.03
CA THR A 43 13.10 0.71 -6.08
C THR A 43 13.57 -0.12 -4.88
N ARG A 44 13.42 0.44 -3.67
CA ARG A 44 13.51 -0.29 -2.41
C ARG A 44 12.11 -0.82 -2.05
N ALA A 45 11.88 -2.09 -2.33
CA ALA A 45 10.63 -2.78 -2.04
C ALA A 45 10.63 -3.29 -0.59
N VAL A 46 9.66 -2.83 0.18
CA VAL A 46 9.55 -3.02 1.63
C VAL A 46 8.41 -4.00 1.93
N GLU A 47 8.77 -5.20 2.38
CA GLU A 47 7.84 -6.24 2.82
C GLU A 47 7.49 -6.04 4.30
N ILE A 48 6.20 -5.83 4.54
CA ILE A 48 5.63 -5.55 5.85
C ILE A 48 5.22 -6.85 6.56
N PRO A 49 5.35 -6.94 7.89
CA PRO A 49 4.73 -8.02 8.67
C PRO A 49 3.23 -8.15 8.40
N THR A 50 2.70 -9.38 8.35
CA THR A 50 1.25 -9.62 8.13
C THR A 50 0.43 -9.46 9.41
N ASN A 51 1.00 -9.75 10.58
CA ASN A 51 0.31 -9.56 11.84
C ASN A 51 1.18 -8.77 12.79
N VAL A 52 0.59 -7.74 13.40
CA VAL A 52 1.26 -6.92 14.40
C VAL A 52 0.44 -6.84 15.68
N ARG A 53 1.12 -6.51 16.77
CA ARG A 53 0.55 -6.22 18.09
C ARG A 53 0.60 -4.73 18.41
N ARG A 54 1.57 -4.01 17.84
CA ARG A 54 1.76 -2.56 17.93
C ARG A 54 2.11 -2.01 16.55
N PHE A 55 1.32 -1.05 16.08
CA PHE A 55 1.52 -0.46 14.76
C PHE A 55 2.89 0.24 14.67
N GLU A 56 3.22 1.03 15.68
CA GLU A 56 4.46 1.79 15.76
C GLU A 56 5.68 0.86 15.80
N ASP A 57 5.78 0.00 16.83
CA ASP A 57 6.94 -0.86 17.07
C ASP A 57 7.24 -1.85 15.92
N GLU A 58 6.21 -2.28 15.17
CA GLU A 58 6.33 -3.36 14.19
C GLU A 58 6.21 -2.90 12.73
N TYR A 59 5.69 -1.68 12.48
CA TYR A 59 5.68 -1.06 11.16
C TYR A 59 6.51 0.22 11.06
N LEU A 60 6.28 1.22 11.93
CA LEU A 60 6.92 2.53 11.80
C LEU A 60 8.38 2.50 12.21
N ASP A 61 8.72 1.95 13.38
CA ASP A 61 10.11 1.90 13.85
C ASP A 61 11.01 1.09 12.91
N PRO A 62 10.61 -0.11 12.41
CA PRO A 62 11.43 -0.85 11.46
C PRO A 62 11.56 -0.16 10.10
N LEU A 63 10.54 0.58 9.67
CA LEU A 63 10.60 1.38 8.44
C LEU A 63 11.56 2.55 8.59
N ALA A 64 11.50 3.27 9.72
CA ALA A 64 12.42 4.35 10.03
C ALA A 64 13.88 3.85 10.04
N ALA A 65 14.14 2.73 10.73
CA ALA A 65 15.47 2.12 10.73
C ALA A 65 15.94 1.74 9.32
N ALA A 66 15.04 1.19 8.48
CA ALA A 66 15.38 0.86 7.11
C ALA A 66 15.72 2.09 6.26
N VAL A 67 14.98 3.19 6.45
CA VAL A 67 15.20 4.48 5.79
C VAL A 67 16.53 5.11 6.21
N ASP A 68 16.84 5.10 7.52
CA ASP A 68 18.09 5.63 8.06
C ASP A 68 19.32 4.89 7.49
N ASP A 69 19.20 3.58 7.23
CA ASP A 69 20.21 2.75 6.57
C ASP A 69 20.23 2.89 5.03
N GLY A 70 19.35 3.73 4.47
CA GLY A 70 19.07 3.87 3.05
C GLY A 70 19.48 5.20 2.42
N PRO A 71 19.26 5.35 1.09
CA PRO A 71 19.34 6.65 0.45
C PRO A 71 18.17 7.53 0.92
N THR A 72 18.33 8.84 0.74
CA THR A 72 17.26 9.82 0.96
C THR A 72 15.97 9.37 0.27
N VAL A 73 14.86 9.46 1.01
CA VAL A 73 13.53 9.17 0.49
C VAL A 73 13.05 10.40 -0.26
N ASP A 74 13.14 10.39 -1.60
CA ASP A 74 12.61 11.48 -2.41
C ASP A 74 11.16 11.22 -2.85
N ARG A 75 10.84 9.94 -3.10
CA ARG A 75 9.56 9.49 -3.65
C ARG A 75 9.11 8.20 -3.00
N VAL A 76 7.80 8.08 -2.85
CA VAL A 76 7.16 6.92 -2.23
C VAL A 76 6.09 6.36 -3.17
N LEU A 77 6.13 5.05 -3.38
CA LEU A 77 5.00 4.27 -3.82
C LEU A 77 4.49 3.46 -2.63
N SER A 78 3.18 3.26 -2.53
CA SER A 78 2.64 2.36 -1.50
C SER A 78 1.37 1.70 -1.98
N HIS A 79 1.06 0.54 -1.40
CA HIS A 79 -0.15 -0.21 -1.74
C HIS A 79 -0.90 -0.66 -0.49
N SER A 80 -2.23 -0.58 -0.48
CA SER A 80 -3.07 -1.18 0.56
C SER A 80 -2.65 -0.79 1.99
N THR A 81 -2.34 -1.78 2.84
CA THR A 81 -1.80 -1.58 4.20
C THR A 81 -0.51 -0.75 4.20
N GLY A 82 0.34 -0.92 3.19
CA GLY A 82 1.51 -0.07 2.99
C GLY A 82 1.16 1.40 2.78
N GLY A 83 0.01 1.70 2.18
CA GLY A 83 -0.51 3.08 2.07
C GLY A 83 -0.96 3.69 3.39
N LEU A 84 -1.43 2.87 4.34
CA LEU A 84 -1.72 3.31 5.70
C LEU A 84 -0.42 3.57 6.47
N ILE A 85 0.57 2.67 6.37
CA ILE A 85 1.89 2.83 6.99
C ILE A 85 2.60 4.06 6.44
N ALA A 86 2.60 4.24 5.11
CA ALA A 86 3.24 5.36 4.45
C ALA A 86 2.65 6.70 4.91
N ALA A 87 1.33 6.79 5.08
CA ALA A 87 0.68 8.01 5.57
C ALA A 87 1.20 8.47 6.95
N HIS A 88 1.31 7.54 7.90
CA HIS A 88 1.87 7.82 9.22
C HIS A 88 3.36 8.14 9.14
N ALA A 89 4.12 7.38 8.36
CA ALA A 89 5.56 7.61 8.18
C ALA A 89 5.88 8.95 7.49
N ILE A 90 5.01 9.42 6.58
CA ILE A 90 5.11 10.77 5.98
C ILE A 90 4.85 11.85 7.03
N ASP A 91 3.84 11.65 7.89
CA ASP A 91 3.52 12.62 8.94
C ASP A 91 4.64 12.74 9.99
N ASP A 92 5.27 11.62 10.33
CA ASP A 92 6.43 11.53 11.21
C ASP A 92 7.74 12.02 10.58
N GLY A 93 7.73 12.36 9.28
CA GLY A 93 8.91 12.82 8.54
C GLY A 93 9.92 11.73 8.19
N VAL A 94 9.53 10.46 8.33
CA VAL A 94 10.33 9.28 7.93
C VAL A 94 10.33 9.12 6.42
N LEU A 95 9.18 9.33 5.78
CA LEU A 95 9.04 9.24 4.32
C LEU A 95 8.73 10.62 3.71
N SER A 96 9.05 10.79 2.42
CA SER A 96 8.72 12.00 1.66
C SER A 96 7.22 12.09 1.39
N GLY A 97 6.68 13.32 1.49
CA GLY A 97 5.30 13.64 1.13
C GLY A 97 5.00 13.58 -0.37
N ARG A 98 6.01 13.33 -1.21
CA ARG A 98 5.84 13.05 -2.63
C ARG A 98 5.52 11.57 -2.82
N ALA A 99 4.24 11.24 -2.69
CA ALA A 99 3.80 9.87 -2.58
C ALA A 99 2.63 9.51 -3.51
N VAL A 100 2.74 8.35 -4.13
CA VAL A 100 1.67 7.71 -4.89
C VAL A 100 1.14 6.52 -4.09
N HIS A 101 -0.16 6.52 -3.84
CA HIS A 101 -0.84 5.46 -3.08
C HIS A 101 -1.74 4.66 -4.01
N LEU A 102 -1.44 3.37 -4.20
CA LEU A 102 -2.26 2.43 -4.96
C LEU A 102 -3.25 1.74 -4.02
N SER A 103 -4.54 2.03 -4.18
CA SER A 103 -5.64 1.50 -3.36
C SER A 103 -5.32 1.51 -1.87
N PRO A 104 -4.98 2.67 -1.27
CA PRO A 104 -4.54 2.73 0.12
C PRO A 104 -5.64 2.30 1.08
N TRP A 105 -5.28 1.51 2.10
CA TRP A 105 -6.23 1.01 3.09
C TRP A 105 -6.45 2.00 4.25
N TRP A 106 -6.84 3.21 3.90
CA TRP A 106 -7.11 4.31 4.83
C TRP A 106 -8.44 4.16 5.58
N GLY A 107 -9.35 3.35 5.06
CA GLY A 107 -10.60 2.97 5.71
C GLY A 107 -10.99 1.53 5.38
N LEU A 108 -11.85 0.95 6.21
CA LEU A 108 -12.41 -0.38 5.98
C LEU A 108 -13.57 -0.34 5.00
N HIS A 109 -13.59 -1.30 4.07
CA HIS A 109 -14.76 -1.58 3.26
C HIS A 109 -15.98 -1.84 4.18
N PRO A 110 -17.20 -1.38 3.85
CA PRO A 110 -18.37 -1.49 4.71
C PRO A 110 -18.64 -2.89 5.28
N SER A 111 -18.41 -3.95 4.48
CA SER A 111 -18.61 -5.35 4.93
C SER A 111 -17.65 -5.78 6.04
N GLN A 112 -16.48 -5.17 6.14
CA GLN A 112 -15.43 -5.53 7.11
C GLN A 112 -15.56 -4.79 8.44
N ARG A 113 -16.26 -3.65 8.47
CA ARG A 113 -16.32 -2.75 9.64
C ARG A 113 -16.76 -3.44 10.93
N ILE A 114 -17.81 -4.27 10.85
CA ILE A 114 -18.33 -5.00 12.02
C ILE A 114 -17.35 -6.08 12.46
N LEU A 115 -16.81 -6.85 11.52
CA LEU A 115 -15.85 -7.93 11.77
C LEU A 115 -14.61 -7.41 12.51
N PHE A 116 -13.98 -6.37 11.97
CA PHE A 116 -12.81 -5.72 12.58
C PHE A 116 -13.15 -5.11 13.94
N ARG A 117 -14.38 -4.60 14.11
CA ARG A 117 -14.81 -4.05 15.40
C ARG A 117 -14.95 -5.10 16.48
N VAL A 118 -15.61 -6.21 16.18
CA VAL A 118 -15.89 -7.26 17.17
C VAL A 118 -14.63 -8.05 17.49
N LEU A 119 -13.91 -8.51 16.46
CA LEU A 119 -12.76 -9.38 16.67
C LEU A 119 -11.56 -8.61 17.23
N GLY A 120 -11.36 -7.34 16.87
CA GLY A 120 -10.28 -6.51 17.44
C GLY A 120 -10.36 -6.30 18.96
N LEU A 121 -11.49 -6.61 19.61
CA LEU A 121 -11.64 -6.57 21.06
C LEU A 121 -10.97 -7.76 21.77
N LEU A 122 -10.65 -8.84 21.04
CA LEU A 122 -10.03 -10.02 21.64
C LEU A 122 -8.56 -9.71 21.97
N PRO A 123 -8.11 -9.97 23.22
CA PRO A 123 -6.74 -9.67 23.65
C PRO A 123 -5.76 -10.77 23.24
N THR A 124 -5.75 -11.13 21.95
CA THR A 124 -4.87 -12.18 21.41
C THR A 124 -4.19 -11.73 20.13
N GLY A 125 -2.94 -12.16 19.96
CA GLY A 125 -2.20 -12.04 18.70
C GLY A 125 -2.18 -13.32 17.89
N ARG A 126 -3.00 -14.32 18.25
CA ARG A 126 -3.14 -15.54 17.46
C ARG A 126 -4.03 -15.26 16.25
N GLU A 127 -3.66 -15.81 15.11
CA GLU A 127 -4.45 -15.77 13.89
C GLU A 127 -5.74 -16.56 14.08
N LEU A 128 -6.90 -15.90 13.90
CA LEU A 128 -8.21 -16.51 14.13
C LEU A 128 -9.09 -16.54 12.88
N ILE A 129 -8.77 -15.74 11.87
CA ILE A 129 -9.59 -15.58 10.66
C ILE A 129 -8.73 -15.98 9.48
N SER A 130 -9.10 -17.05 8.78
CA SER A 130 -8.48 -17.33 7.49
C SER A 130 -8.97 -16.30 6.48
N VAL A 131 -8.04 -15.66 5.77
CA VAL A 131 -8.37 -14.82 4.62
C VAL A 131 -8.07 -15.61 3.38
N GLU A 132 -9.11 -15.93 2.63
CA GLU A 132 -8.99 -16.39 1.25
C GLU A 132 -9.11 -15.14 0.37
N SER A 133 -8.04 -14.83 -0.36
CA SER A 133 -8.10 -13.75 -1.35
C SER A 133 -8.53 -14.38 -2.67
N ASP A 134 -9.71 -14.03 -3.17
CA ASP A 134 -10.11 -14.46 -4.50
C ASP A 134 -9.55 -13.52 -5.59
N ARG A 135 -9.40 -14.07 -6.79
CA ARG A 135 -8.88 -13.33 -7.95
C ARG A 135 -9.78 -12.16 -8.33
N GLU A 136 -11.09 -12.28 -8.13
CA GLU A 136 -12.04 -11.21 -8.48
C GLU A 136 -11.81 -9.96 -7.62
N THR A 137 -11.46 -10.14 -6.34
CA THR A 137 -11.18 -9.03 -5.42
C THR A 137 -9.80 -8.42 -5.66
N LEU A 138 -8.76 -9.23 -5.88
CA LEU A 138 -7.39 -8.74 -6.07
C LEU A 138 -7.17 -8.19 -7.48
N GLY A 139 -7.65 -8.89 -8.50
CA GLY A 139 -7.45 -8.59 -9.91
C GLY A 139 -7.28 -9.89 -10.72
N ASP A 140 -7.75 -9.89 -11.98
CA ASP A 140 -7.83 -11.09 -12.82
C ASP A 140 -6.49 -11.79 -13.06
N LEU A 141 -5.37 -11.06 -12.94
CA LEU A 141 -4.01 -11.55 -13.11
C LEU A 141 -3.36 -11.97 -11.78
N ALA A 142 -4.08 -11.92 -10.67
CA ALA A 142 -3.57 -12.38 -9.38
C ALA A 142 -3.35 -13.90 -9.42
N GLU A 143 -2.13 -14.33 -9.12
CA GLU A 143 -1.79 -15.74 -9.02
C GLU A 143 -1.76 -16.17 -7.54
N PRO A 144 -2.36 -17.33 -7.19
CA PRO A 144 -2.31 -17.85 -5.83
C PRO A 144 -0.86 -18.01 -5.38
N THR A 145 -0.56 -17.51 -4.19
CA THR A 145 0.81 -17.57 -3.66
C THR A 145 0.98 -18.81 -2.79
N ALA A 146 2.19 -19.37 -2.74
CA ALA A 146 2.50 -20.49 -1.84
C ALA A 146 2.38 -20.14 -0.33
N ARG A 147 2.13 -18.86 0.00
CA ARG A 147 1.97 -18.32 1.35
C ARG A 147 0.51 -18.29 1.84
N GLU A 148 -0.44 -18.81 1.08
CA GLU A 148 -1.85 -18.90 1.50
C GLU A 148 -2.13 -20.16 2.36
N PRO A 149 -2.86 -20.06 3.49
CA PRO A 149 -3.56 -18.88 4.02
C PRO A 149 -2.74 -18.12 5.06
N ASN A 150 -2.80 -16.78 4.99
CA ASN A 150 -2.42 -15.91 6.11
C ASN A 150 -3.68 -15.65 6.95
N GLY A 151 -3.62 -15.91 8.26
CA GLY A 151 -4.73 -15.59 9.13
C GLY A 151 -4.62 -14.17 9.70
N LEU A 152 -5.75 -13.50 9.95
CA LEU A 152 -5.77 -12.22 10.65
C LEU A 152 -5.80 -12.45 12.16
N ALA A 153 -4.87 -11.81 12.87
CA ALA A 153 -4.88 -11.72 14.31
C ALA A 153 -5.80 -10.58 14.78
N PRO A 154 -6.59 -10.77 15.86
CA PRO A 154 -7.31 -9.68 16.52
C PRO A 154 -6.46 -8.47 16.88
N SER A 155 -5.20 -8.68 17.25
CA SER A 155 -4.28 -7.58 17.52
C SER A 155 -4.05 -6.72 16.27
N PHE A 156 -3.83 -7.34 15.12
CA PHE A 156 -3.67 -6.64 13.85
C PHE A 156 -4.92 -5.82 13.53
N MET A 157 -6.12 -6.42 13.62
CA MET A 157 -7.38 -5.73 13.34
C MET A 157 -7.59 -4.51 14.24
N ARG A 158 -7.21 -4.60 15.52
CA ARG A 158 -7.27 -3.49 16.46
C ARG A 158 -6.30 -2.38 16.08
N GLU A 159 -5.05 -2.72 15.79
CA GLU A 159 -4.03 -1.74 15.44
C GLU A 159 -4.35 -1.04 14.11
N ILE A 160 -4.83 -1.77 13.10
CA ILE A 160 -5.30 -1.16 11.83
C ILE A 160 -6.45 -0.19 12.08
N ARG A 161 -7.46 -0.57 12.87
CA ARG A 161 -8.58 0.35 13.20
C ARG A 161 -8.09 1.59 13.94
N ARG A 162 -7.14 1.43 14.87
CA ARG A 162 -6.54 2.56 15.59
C ARG A 162 -5.82 3.48 14.61
N ALA A 163 -4.94 2.94 13.77
CA ALA A 163 -4.17 3.72 12.80
C ALA A 163 -5.06 4.43 11.76
N GLN A 164 -6.14 3.80 11.29
CA GLN A 164 -7.12 4.45 10.41
C GLN A 164 -7.91 5.55 11.14
N SER A 165 -8.24 5.37 12.42
CA SER A 165 -8.96 6.39 13.20
C SER A 165 -8.12 7.63 13.53
N SER A 166 -6.79 7.49 13.49
CA SER A 166 -5.84 8.58 13.70
C SER A 166 -5.08 8.92 12.41
N LEU A 167 -5.68 8.67 11.25
CA LEU A 167 -5.04 8.91 9.96
C LEU A 167 -4.67 10.40 9.81
N PRO A 168 -3.41 10.73 9.48
CA PRO A 168 -2.99 12.12 9.31
C PRO A 168 -3.63 12.80 8.10
N ALA A 169 -3.62 14.14 8.12
CA ALA A 169 -3.98 14.92 6.94
C ALA A 169 -3.00 14.62 5.78
N ALA A 170 -3.50 14.62 4.55
CA ALA A 170 -2.65 14.46 3.39
C ALA A 170 -1.74 15.68 3.17
N ARG A 171 -0.51 15.43 2.71
CA ARG A 171 0.43 16.41 2.19
C ARG A 171 0.07 16.82 0.77
N ASP A 172 0.66 17.92 0.30
CA ASP A 172 0.26 18.53 -0.98
C ASP A 172 0.63 17.70 -2.22
N GLU A 173 1.64 16.84 -2.11
CA GLU A 173 2.11 15.99 -3.21
C GLU A 173 1.65 14.53 -3.10
N GLU A 174 0.75 14.22 -2.17
CA GLU A 174 0.12 12.89 -2.09
C GLU A 174 -0.97 12.76 -3.16
N VAL A 175 -0.93 11.65 -3.89
CA VAL A 175 -2.00 11.23 -4.81
C VAL A 175 -2.43 9.80 -4.54
N ALA A 176 -3.69 9.48 -4.83
CA ALA A 176 -4.21 8.13 -4.72
C ALA A 176 -4.78 7.61 -6.05
N PHE A 177 -4.60 6.31 -6.26
CA PHE A 177 -5.23 5.54 -7.32
C PHE A 177 -6.21 4.59 -6.68
N CYS A 178 -7.45 4.51 -7.17
CA CYS A 178 -8.41 3.54 -6.65
C CYS A 178 -9.42 3.09 -7.71
N THR A 179 -9.99 1.91 -7.49
CA THR A 179 -11.18 1.43 -8.18
C THR A 179 -12.41 1.68 -7.30
N LEU A 180 -13.51 2.15 -7.88
CA LEU A 180 -14.74 2.40 -7.12
C LEU A 180 -15.41 1.12 -6.64
N THR A 181 -15.03 -0.03 -7.22
CA THR A 181 -15.55 -1.36 -6.86
C THR A 181 -14.58 -2.13 -5.95
N ASP A 182 -13.66 -1.45 -5.27
CA ASP A 182 -12.70 -2.11 -4.38
C ASP A 182 -13.44 -2.85 -3.24
N GLY A 183 -13.25 -4.16 -3.16
CA GLY A 183 -13.88 -5.02 -2.15
C GLY A 183 -13.14 -5.08 -0.80
N LEU A 184 -11.94 -4.50 -0.71
CA LEU A 184 -11.08 -4.57 0.47
C LEU A 184 -10.96 -3.24 1.20
N VAL A 185 -10.88 -2.12 0.48
CA VAL A 185 -10.72 -0.80 1.10
C VAL A 185 -12.00 0.02 1.09
N GLY A 186 -12.12 0.92 2.06
CA GLY A 186 -13.14 1.95 2.07
C GLY A 186 -12.75 3.08 1.12
N VAL A 187 -13.27 3.07 -0.10
CA VAL A 187 -13.07 4.13 -1.10
C VAL A 187 -13.56 5.49 -0.60
N ASP A 188 -14.57 5.49 0.28
CA ASP A 188 -15.06 6.70 0.95
C ASP A 188 -13.95 7.41 1.74
N ALA A 189 -13.12 6.67 2.48
CA ALA A 189 -12.00 7.24 3.22
C ALA A 189 -10.93 7.87 2.31
N ILE A 190 -10.78 7.41 1.07
CA ILE A 190 -9.89 8.02 0.09
C ILE A 190 -10.44 9.40 -0.34
N GLY A 191 -11.73 9.45 -0.69
CA GLY A 191 -12.41 10.70 -1.07
C GLY A 191 -12.60 11.70 0.07
N GLU A 192 -12.64 11.25 1.32
CA GLU A 192 -12.63 12.12 2.50
C GLU A 192 -11.24 12.73 2.76
N ARG A 193 -10.17 12.01 2.41
CA ARG A 193 -8.80 12.45 2.68
C ARG A 193 -8.19 13.31 1.58
N LEU A 194 -8.46 13.00 0.32
CA LEU A 194 -7.87 13.71 -0.82
C LEU A 194 -8.94 14.44 -1.65
N PRO A 195 -8.61 15.63 -2.19
CA PRO A 195 -9.46 16.28 -3.17
C PRO A 195 -9.48 15.48 -4.49
N ALA A 196 -10.54 15.65 -5.27
CA ALA A 196 -10.78 14.85 -6.48
C ALA A 196 -9.68 14.99 -7.55
N ASP A 197 -9.00 16.12 -7.63
CA ASP A 197 -7.88 16.37 -8.55
C ASP A 197 -6.59 15.64 -8.15
N ARG A 198 -6.55 15.01 -6.98
CA ARG A 198 -5.45 14.13 -6.51
C ARG A 198 -5.84 12.66 -6.48
N ILE A 199 -6.98 12.29 -7.05
CA ILE A 199 -7.48 10.92 -7.10
C ILE A 199 -7.63 10.47 -8.56
N ARG A 200 -6.91 9.42 -8.92
CA ARG A 200 -7.03 8.76 -10.22
C ARG A 200 -7.87 7.49 -10.10
N LEU A 201 -8.99 7.45 -10.80
CA LEU A 201 -9.81 6.24 -10.88
C LEU A 201 -9.25 5.27 -11.91
N TYR A 202 -9.37 3.97 -11.65
CA TYR A 202 -9.08 2.92 -12.61
C TYR A 202 -10.10 1.78 -12.54
N ASP A 203 -10.22 1.02 -13.63
CA ASP A 203 -11.00 -0.21 -13.69
C ASP A 203 -10.12 -1.42 -13.38
N GLY A 204 -10.57 -2.29 -12.47
CA GLY A 204 -9.82 -3.47 -12.02
C GLY A 204 -10.10 -3.83 -10.57
N GLY A 205 -9.26 -4.71 -10.02
CA GLY A 205 -9.30 -5.15 -8.63
C GLY A 205 -8.46 -4.28 -7.70
N HIS A 206 -8.35 -4.70 -6.44
CA HIS A 206 -7.60 -4.01 -5.39
C HIS A 206 -6.10 -3.83 -5.72
N GLU A 207 -5.51 -4.82 -6.40
CA GLU A 207 -4.17 -4.75 -6.93
C GLU A 207 -4.25 -4.30 -8.40
N CYS A 208 -4.09 -3.00 -8.64
CA CYS A 208 -4.13 -2.45 -10.00
C CYS A 208 -3.08 -3.10 -10.91
N PHE A 209 -1.94 -3.51 -10.36
CA PHE A 209 -0.85 -4.22 -11.03
C PHE A 209 -1.13 -5.72 -11.27
N ALA A 210 -2.21 -6.25 -10.70
CA ALA A 210 -2.78 -7.56 -10.98
C ALA A 210 -4.07 -7.47 -11.83
N SER A 211 -4.35 -6.32 -12.44
CA SER A 211 -5.55 -6.11 -13.27
C SER A 211 -5.19 -6.01 -14.77
N PRO A 212 -6.09 -6.37 -15.71
CA PRO A 212 -5.81 -6.30 -17.15
C PRO A 212 -5.39 -4.89 -17.65
N GLY A 213 -5.89 -3.82 -17.01
CA GLY A 213 -5.55 -2.43 -17.32
C GLY A 213 -4.24 -1.92 -16.70
N ARG A 214 -3.47 -2.80 -16.02
CA ARG A 214 -2.32 -2.42 -15.19
C ARG A 214 -1.30 -1.52 -15.87
N THR A 215 -1.02 -1.70 -17.16
CA THR A 215 -0.01 -0.92 -17.88
C THR A 215 -0.36 0.56 -17.92
N ALA A 216 -1.62 0.90 -18.19
CA ALA A 216 -2.06 2.30 -18.23
C ALA A 216 -2.04 2.92 -16.82
N VAL A 217 -2.53 2.18 -15.82
CA VAL A 217 -2.55 2.65 -14.43
C VAL A 217 -1.14 2.88 -13.88
N VAL A 218 -0.21 1.97 -14.17
CA VAL A 218 1.19 2.11 -13.73
C VAL A 218 1.91 3.22 -14.48
N ALA A 219 1.63 3.44 -15.77
CA ALA A 219 2.17 4.58 -16.51
C ALA A 219 1.74 5.92 -15.87
N ASP A 220 0.46 6.06 -15.52
CA ASP A 220 -0.06 7.24 -14.81
C ASP A 220 0.59 7.38 -13.41
N ALA A 221 0.77 6.28 -12.68
CA ALA A 221 1.44 6.28 -11.38
C ALA A 221 2.92 6.70 -11.49
N VAL A 222 3.62 6.25 -12.52
CA VAL A 222 5.01 6.66 -12.83
C VAL A 222 5.07 8.15 -13.15
N ALA A 223 4.13 8.67 -13.94
CA ALA A 223 4.04 10.10 -14.22
C ALA A 223 3.81 10.90 -12.93
N ALA A 224 2.90 10.46 -12.07
CA ALA A 224 2.66 11.11 -10.78
C ALA A 224 3.85 11.03 -9.82
N LEU A 225 4.63 9.93 -9.82
CA LEU A 225 5.90 9.88 -9.09
C LEU A 225 6.89 10.94 -9.60
N ARG A 226 6.89 11.23 -10.91
CA ARG A 226 7.82 12.18 -11.57
C ARG A 226 7.37 13.64 -11.58
N GLU A 227 6.09 13.92 -11.45
CA GLU A 227 5.54 15.27 -11.63
C GLU A 227 4.54 15.66 -10.52
N GLY A 228 4.27 14.75 -9.58
CA GLY A 228 3.31 14.96 -8.51
C GLY A 228 1.87 15.00 -9.02
N PRO A 229 0.95 15.65 -8.29
CA PRO A 229 -0.47 15.74 -8.67
C PRO A 229 -0.75 16.33 -10.05
N SER A 230 0.14 17.18 -10.56
CA SER A 230 -0.05 17.81 -11.87
C SER A 230 -0.14 16.81 -13.03
N ALA A 231 0.44 15.62 -12.87
CA ALA A 231 0.40 14.54 -13.87
C ALA A 231 -1.00 13.95 -14.07
N LEU A 232 -1.94 14.17 -13.15
CA LEU A 232 -3.30 13.63 -13.21
C LEU A 232 -4.26 14.50 -14.04
N GLY A 233 -3.81 15.68 -14.47
CA GLY A 233 -4.64 16.72 -15.09
C GLY A 233 -4.69 16.73 -16.61
N GLU A 234 -4.16 15.71 -17.29
CA GLU A 234 -4.21 15.56 -18.77
C GLU A 234 -5.28 14.58 -19.25
#